data_AF-A0A810Q8Q2-F1
#
_entry.id   AF-A0A810Q8Q2-F1
#
_cell.length_a   1.000
_cell.length_b   1.000
_cell.length_c   1.000
_cell.angle_alpha   90.00
_cell.angle_beta   90.00
_cell.angle_gamma   90.00
#
_symmetry.space_group_name_H-M   'P 1'
#
loop_
_entity.id
_entity.type
_entity.pdbx_description
1 polymer ?
#
loop_
_entity_poly.entity_id
_entity_poly.type
_entity_poly.pdbx_seq_one_letter_code
_entity_poly.pdbx_strand_id
1 'polypeptide(L)'
;MNNFERITASPEALGDFLGALPILSGPWDDDFHRVFCDSCDAENCDAENCAHQAERNSPTWWLKRAYTGSGPVKTDSTNPYKRQAADLRLEAMHQRDRFGRNLLATELEEAAATIEALAEKLEAADNGES
;
A
#
# COMPACT_ATOMS: atom_id res chain seq x y z
N MET A 1 -19.83 -4.11 -22.62
CA MET A 1 -18.62 -4.14 -21.79
C MET A 1 -17.44 -3.72 -22.64
N ASN A 2 -16.82 -2.58 -22.34
CA ASN A 2 -15.59 -2.13 -23.00
C ASN A 2 -14.35 -2.76 -22.30
N ASN A 3 -13.16 -2.57 -22.88
CA ASN A 3 -11.93 -3.15 -22.33
C ASN A 3 -11.60 -2.63 -20.92
N PHE A 4 -11.87 -1.35 -20.65
CA PHE A 4 -11.65 -0.76 -19.33
C PHE A 4 -12.54 -1.44 -18.27
N GLU A 5 -13.83 -1.59 -18.55
CA GLU A 5 -14.80 -2.26 -17.67
C GLU A 5 -14.40 -3.73 -17.42
N ARG A 6 -13.84 -4.41 -18.42
CA ARG A 6 -13.37 -5.79 -18.28
C ARG A 6 -12.14 -5.91 -17.37
N ILE A 7 -11.17 -5.02 -17.54
CA ILE A 7 -9.89 -5.09 -16.80
C ILE A 7 -10.04 -4.55 -15.37
N THR A 8 -10.96 -3.61 -15.14
CA THR A 8 -11.19 -3.02 -13.81
C THR A 8 -12.30 -3.70 -13.01
N ALA A 9 -12.84 -4.82 -13.50
CA ALA A 9 -13.95 -5.54 -12.86
C ALA A 9 -13.59 -6.10 -11.48
N SER A 10 -12.35 -6.53 -11.27
CA SER A 10 -11.84 -6.99 -9.98
C SER A 10 -10.31 -6.89 -9.91
N PRO A 11 -9.71 -6.95 -8.70
CA PRO A 11 -8.26 -7.05 -8.54
C PRO A 11 -7.64 -8.23 -9.28
N GLU A 12 -8.34 -9.37 -9.38
CA GLU A 12 -7.89 -10.52 -10.17
C GLU A 12 -7.86 -10.21 -11.66
N ALA A 13 -8.92 -9.61 -12.21
CA ALA A 13 -8.96 -9.24 -13.63
C ALA A 13 -7.87 -8.23 -14.01
N LEU A 14 -7.59 -7.27 -13.12
CA LEU A 14 -6.50 -6.32 -13.30
C LEU A 14 -5.13 -7.00 -13.13
N GLY A 15 -4.99 -7.87 -12.14
CA GLY A 15 -3.75 -8.60 -11.87
C GLY A 15 -3.35 -9.51 -13.02
N ASP A 16 -4.30 -10.25 -13.59
CA ASP A 16 -4.08 -11.11 -14.77
C ASP A 16 -3.62 -10.28 -15.97
N PHE A 17 -4.24 -9.11 -16.19
CA PHE A 17 -3.83 -8.20 -17.26
C PHE A 17 -2.40 -7.67 -17.05
N LEU A 18 -2.08 -7.24 -15.83
CA LEU A 18 -0.74 -6.74 -15.49
C LEU A 18 0.33 -7.84 -15.64
N GLY A 19 0.03 -9.07 -15.23
CA GLY A 19 0.94 -10.21 -15.37
C GLY A 19 1.16 -10.66 -16.82
N ALA A 20 0.25 -10.33 -17.73
CA ALA A 20 0.40 -10.62 -19.16
C ALA A 20 1.26 -9.58 -19.92
N LEU A 21 1.64 -8.47 -19.27
CA LEU A 21 2.49 -7.46 -19.90
C LEU A 21 3.92 -8.00 -20.07
N PRO A 22 4.56 -7.79 -21.24
CA PRO A 22 5.93 -8.24 -21.50
C PRO A 22 6.94 -7.30 -20.83
N ILE A 23 6.92 -7.23 -19.51
CA ILE A 23 7.79 -6.38 -18.70
C ILE A 23 8.77 -7.24 -17.90
N LEU A 24 9.97 -6.71 -17.66
CA LEU A 24 11.00 -7.40 -16.91
C LEU A 24 10.74 -7.39 -15.41
N SER A 25 10.22 -6.28 -14.89
CA SER A 25 9.86 -6.08 -13.49
C SER A 25 8.69 -5.12 -13.38
N GLY A 26 7.83 -5.34 -12.39
CA GLY A 26 6.72 -4.47 -12.04
C GLY A 26 6.84 -3.92 -10.62
N PRO A 27 5.97 -2.95 -10.25
CA PRO A 27 5.96 -2.39 -8.89
C PRO A 27 5.69 -3.44 -7.80
N TRP A 28 5.03 -4.56 -8.14
CA TRP A 28 4.86 -5.69 -7.24
C TRP A 28 6.18 -6.39 -6.88
N ASP A 29 7.19 -6.35 -7.75
CA ASP A 29 8.51 -6.94 -7.46
C ASP A 29 9.28 -6.08 -6.45
N ASP A 30 9.22 -4.76 -6.59
CA ASP A 30 9.81 -3.83 -5.61
C ASP A 30 9.16 -3.95 -4.24
N ASP A 31 7.83 -4.08 -4.22
CA ASP A 31 7.07 -4.30 -2.99
C ASP A 31 7.35 -5.67 -2.37
N PHE A 32 7.54 -6.71 -3.19
CA PHE A 32 7.95 -8.02 -2.72
C PHE A 32 9.32 -7.95 -2.05
N HIS A 33 10.30 -7.30 -2.69
CA HIS A 33 11.63 -7.11 -2.11
C HIS A 33 11.56 -6.38 -0.77
N ARG A 34 10.83 -5.27 -0.70
CA ARG A 34 10.71 -4.47 0.52
C ARG A 34 10.09 -5.24 1.69
N VAL A 35 9.11 -6.09 1.42
CA VAL A 35 8.35 -6.79 2.49
C VAL A 35 9.07 -8.04 2.96
N PHE A 36 9.61 -8.79 2.02
CA PHE A 36 10.08 -10.15 2.30
C PHE A 36 11.59 -10.26 2.19
N CYS A 37 12.25 -9.49 1.33
CA CYS A 37 13.69 -9.62 1.09
C CYS A 37 14.55 -8.69 1.95
N ASP A 38 14.09 -7.47 2.27
CA ASP A 38 14.87 -6.51 3.08
C ASP A 38 15.26 -7.05 4.46
N SER A 39 14.47 -7.97 5.01
CA SER A 39 14.69 -8.64 6.30
C SER A 39 14.92 -10.14 6.19
N CYS A 40 15.17 -10.66 4.98
CA CYS A 40 15.37 -12.09 4.77
C CYS A 40 16.76 -12.53 5.20
N ASP A 41 16.84 -13.58 6.03
CA ASP A 41 18.11 -14.18 6.46
C ASP A 41 18.73 -15.11 5.38
N ALA A 42 18.06 -15.31 4.25
CA ALA A 42 18.55 -16.20 3.20
C ALA A 42 19.75 -15.58 2.46
N GLU A 43 20.91 -16.25 2.51
CA GLU A 43 22.11 -15.82 1.76
C GLU A 43 21.91 -15.83 0.25
N ASN A 44 21.00 -16.68 -0.24
CA ASN A 44 20.61 -16.74 -1.65
C ASN A 44 19.09 -16.81 -1.77
N CYS A 45 18.51 -15.87 -2.50
CA CYS A 45 17.10 -15.86 -2.85
C CYS A 45 16.92 -16.67 -4.15
N ASP A 46 17.10 -17.99 -4.06
CA ASP A 46 16.71 -18.85 -5.18
C ASP A 46 15.18 -18.99 -5.22
N ALA A 47 14.65 -19.03 -6.45
CA ALA A 47 13.21 -19.10 -6.64
C ALA A 47 12.61 -20.44 -6.17
N GLU A 48 13.41 -21.43 -5.79
CA GLU A 48 12.90 -22.73 -5.36
C GLU A 48 12.74 -22.84 -3.84
N ASN A 49 13.52 -22.10 -3.04
CA ASN A 49 13.47 -22.17 -1.57
C ASN A 49 12.86 -20.93 -0.89
N CYS A 50 12.32 -19.97 -1.65
CA CYS A 50 11.68 -18.81 -1.04
C CYS A 50 10.36 -19.21 -0.36
N ALA A 51 10.22 -18.88 0.93
CA ALA A 51 8.97 -19.09 1.68
C ALA A 51 7.77 -18.30 1.10
N HIS A 52 8.05 -17.24 0.33
CA HIS A 52 7.07 -16.32 -0.25
C HIS A 52 6.89 -16.51 -1.77
N GLN A 53 7.01 -17.75 -2.26
CA GLN A 53 6.83 -18.01 -3.70
C GLN A 53 5.46 -17.63 -4.25
N ALA A 54 4.40 -17.69 -3.43
CA ALA A 54 3.05 -17.33 -3.87
C ALA A 54 2.89 -15.82 -4.14
N GLU A 55 3.68 -15.00 -3.47
CA GLU A 55 3.72 -13.54 -3.58
C GLU A 55 4.72 -13.05 -4.63
N ARG A 56 5.69 -13.88 -4.99
CA ARG A 56 6.74 -13.56 -5.96
C ARG A 56 6.15 -13.35 -7.35
N ASN A 57 6.52 -12.24 -8.01
CA ASN A 57 6.03 -11.86 -9.35
C ASN A 57 4.49 -11.93 -9.45
N SER A 58 3.79 -11.52 -8.39
CA SER A 58 2.33 -11.62 -8.30
C SER A 58 1.70 -10.22 -8.25
N PRO A 59 1.25 -9.68 -9.41
CA PRO A 59 0.48 -8.44 -9.45
C PRO A 59 -0.78 -8.52 -8.61
N THR A 60 -1.45 -9.68 -8.60
CA THR A 60 -2.68 -9.91 -7.84
C THR A 60 -2.46 -9.86 -6.34
N TRP A 61 -1.35 -10.43 -5.84
CA TRP A 61 -0.97 -10.26 -4.44
C TRP A 61 -0.79 -8.78 -4.10
N TRP A 62 -0.02 -8.06 -4.92
CA TRP A 62 0.26 -6.64 -4.72
C TRP A 62 -1.02 -5.78 -4.69
N LEU A 63 -1.98 -6.06 -5.58
CA LEU A 63 -3.28 -5.37 -5.61
C LEU A 63 -4.16 -5.65 -4.38
N LYS A 64 -3.97 -6.78 -3.70
CA LYS A 64 -4.75 -7.17 -2.51
C LYS A 64 -4.16 -6.68 -1.20
N ARG A 65 -2.94 -6.12 -1.24
CA ARG A 65 -2.31 -5.60 -0.03
C ARG A 65 -3.12 -4.45 0.54
N ALA A 66 -3.33 -4.48 1.85
CA ALA A 66 -3.71 -3.29 2.58
C ALA A 66 -2.64 -2.25 2.31
N TYR A 67 -3.08 -1.10 1.83
CA TYR A 67 -2.20 -0.04 1.45
C TYR A 67 -1.47 0.53 2.69
N THR A 68 -0.17 0.23 2.86
CA THR A 68 0.61 0.59 4.07
C THR A 68 1.42 1.88 3.97
N GLY A 69 1.20 2.76 2.98
CA GLY A 69 1.83 4.10 2.95
C GLY A 69 2.62 4.56 1.71
N SER A 70 2.54 3.90 0.53
CA SER A 70 2.92 4.51 -0.78
C SER A 70 1.91 5.01 -1.91
N GLY A 71 0.68 4.47 -2.17
CA GLY A 71 -0.49 4.95 -2.95
C GLY A 71 -1.86 5.30 -2.24
N PRO A 72 -3.07 5.21 -2.86
CA PRO A 72 -4.27 5.95 -2.39
C PRO A 72 -4.96 5.40 -1.12
N VAL A 73 -5.16 6.26 -0.11
CA VAL A 73 -5.87 5.90 1.13
C VAL A 73 -7.37 6.09 0.99
N LYS A 74 -8.10 4.98 0.83
CA LYS A 74 -9.49 4.94 1.29
C LYS A 74 -9.50 4.34 2.68
N THR A 75 -10.06 5.06 3.64
CA THR A 75 -10.35 4.53 4.97
C THR A 75 -11.86 4.35 5.11
N ASP A 76 -12.29 3.17 5.55
CA ASP A 76 -13.69 2.88 5.86
C ASP A 76 -14.07 3.35 7.28
N SER A 77 -13.12 3.91 8.02
CA SER A 77 -13.34 4.45 9.36
C SER A 77 -14.39 5.56 9.35
N THR A 78 -15.30 5.52 10.32
CA THR A 78 -16.25 6.61 10.61
C THR A 78 -15.62 7.73 11.41
N ASN A 79 -14.49 7.49 12.08
CA ASN A 79 -13.75 8.50 12.84
C ASN A 79 -13.22 9.61 11.90
N PRO A 80 -13.60 10.88 12.12
CA PRO A 80 -13.21 11.99 11.24
C PRO A 80 -11.69 12.23 11.22
N TYR A 81 -10.98 11.97 12.32
CA TYR A 81 -9.52 12.14 12.39
C TYR A 81 -8.79 11.08 11.57
N LYS A 82 -9.27 9.84 11.57
CA LYS A 82 -8.73 8.77 10.71
C LYS A 82 -8.98 9.06 9.22
N ARG A 83 -10.10 9.70 8.87
CA ARG A 83 -10.35 10.19 7.50
C ARG A 83 -9.39 11.31 7.11
N GLN A 84 -9.15 12.27 8.01
CA GLN A 84 -8.18 13.33 7.76
C GLN A 84 -6.76 12.79 7.56
N ALA A 85 -6.33 11.80 8.36
CA ALA A 85 -5.02 11.16 8.18
C ALA A 85 -4.90 10.43 6.84
N ALA A 86 -6.00 9.79 6.38
CA ALA A 86 -6.06 9.18 5.06
C ALA A 86 -5.89 10.21 3.94
N ASP A 87 -6.59 11.35 4.01
CA ASP A 87 -6.48 12.42 3.02
C ASP A 87 -5.05 13.00 2.97
N LEU A 88 -4.39 13.17 4.12
CA LEU A 88 -3.01 13.64 4.19
C LEU A 88 -2.03 12.67 3.52
N ARG A 89 -2.22 11.36 3.70
CA ARG A 89 -1.39 10.35 3.04
C ARG A 89 -1.64 10.28 1.54
N LEU A 90 -2.88 10.48 1.10
CA LEU A 90 -3.18 10.62 -0.32
C LEU A 90 -2.47 11.83 -0.93
N GLU A 91 -2.43 12.94 -0.20
CA GLU A 91 -1.69 14.12 -0.63
C GLU A 91 -0.18 13.85 -0.63
N ALA A 92 0.38 13.21 0.41
CA ALA A 92 1.79 12.84 0.45
C ALA A 92 2.22 12.02 -0.77
N MET A 93 1.41 11.04 -1.18
CA MET A 93 1.59 10.29 -2.41
C MET A 93 1.65 11.22 -3.63
N HIS A 94 0.69 12.13 -3.80
CA HIS A 94 0.74 13.08 -4.91
C HIS A 94 2.01 13.94 -4.88
N GLN A 95 2.41 14.41 -3.70
CA GLN A 95 3.61 15.23 -3.53
C GLN A 95 4.87 14.49 -3.95
N ARG A 96 5.00 13.21 -3.61
CA ARG A 96 6.12 12.37 -4.01
C ARG A 96 6.06 12.01 -5.49
N ASP A 97 4.98 11.38 -5.93
CA ASP A 97 4.94 10.68 -7.21
C ASP A 97 4.68 11.64 -8.39
N ARG A 98 3.83 12.64 -8.19
CA ARG A 98 3.49 13.61 -9.24
C ARG A 98 4.44 14.79 -9.27
N PHE A 99 4.94 15.21 -8.11
CA PHE A 99 5.68 16.46 -8.00
C PHE A 99 7.14 16.31 -7.56
N GLY A 100 7.60 15.10 -7.20
CA GLY A 100 8.98 14.86 -6.76
C GLY A 100 9.36 15.57 -5.46
N ARG A 101 8.38 16.02 -4.66
CA ARG A 101 8.59 16.78 -3.42
C ARG A 101 8.67 15.83 -2.21
N ASN A 102 9.82 15.15 -2.09
CA ASN A 102 10.03 14.16 -1.03
C ASN A 102 9.91 14.74 0.38
N LEU A 103 10.47 15.94 0.64
CA LEU A 103 10.40 16.54 1.97
C LEU A 103 8.95 16.81 2.42
N LEU A 104 8.15 17.40 1.54
CA LEU A 104 6.75 17.70 1.83
C LEU A 104 5.91 16.41 1.96
N ALA A 105 6.22 15.38 1.16
CA ALA A 105 5.57 14.08 1.30
C ALA A 105 5.85 13.48 2.69
N THR A 106 7.10 13.51 3.17
CA THR A 106 7.47 13.04 4.50
C THR A 106 6.75 13.82 5.60
N GLU A 107 6.69 15.15 5.52
CA GLU A 107 5.97 15.98 6.51
C GLU A 107 4.47 15.63 6.58
N LEU A 108 3.84 15.36 5.42
CA LEU A 108 2.43 14.95 5.36
C LEU A 108 2.22 13.54 5.94
N GLU A 109 3.15 12.61 5.71
CA GLU A 109 3.13 11.26 6.30
C GLU A 109 3.28 11.32 7.83
N GLU A 110 4.18 12.17 8.35
CA GLU A 110 4.38 12.38 9.79
C GLU A 110 3.16 13.04 10.47
N ALA A 111 2.54 14.01 9.81
CA ALA A 111 1.32 14.64 10.28
C ALA A 111 0.17 13.63 10.36
N ALA A 112 0.01 12.77 9.34
CA ALA A 112 -1.00 11.72 9.34
C ALA A 112 -0.80 10.72 10.50
N ALA A 113 0.44 10.28 10.73
CA ALA A 113 0.77 9.38 11.84
C ALA A 113 0.46 10.00 13.21
N THR A 114 0.72 11.29 13.37
CA THR A 114 0.40 12.03 14.60
C THR A 114 -1.11 12.06 14.86
N ILE A 115 -1.91 12.33 13.82
CA ILE A 115 -3.38 12.35 13.92
C ILE A 115 -3.93 10.97 14.30
N GLU A 116 -3.41 9.90 13.72
CA GLU A 116 -3.82 8.54 14.08
C GLU A 116 -3.52 8.20 15.53
N ALA A 117 -2.31 8.51 16.01
CA ALA A 117 -1.93 8.27 17.39
C ALA A 117 -2.82 9.05 18.38
N LEU A 118 -3.27 10.26 18.01
CA LEU A 118 -4.23 11.03 18.82
C LEU A 118 -5.64 10.44 18.75
N ALA A 119 -6.08 10.00 17.57
CA ALA A 119 -7.38 9.36 17.39
C ALA A 119 -7.48 8.06 18.20
N GLU A 120 -6.43 7.25 18.23
CA GLU A 120 -6.36 6.04 19.07
C GLU A 120 -6.46 6.37 20.56
N LYS A 121 -5.77 7.42 21.03
CA LYS A 121 -5.87 7.87 22.43
C LYS A 121 -7.28 8.33 22.79
N LEU A 122 -7.96 9.03 21.88
CA LEU A 122 -9.33 9.50 22.08
C LEU A 122 -10.31 8.32 22.13
N GLU A 123 -10.20 7.37 21.21
CA GLU A 123 -11.02 6.16 21.20
C GLU A 123 -10.77 5.30 22.45
N ALA A 124 -9.52 5.19 22.90
CA ALA A 124 -9.18 4.48 24.14
C ALA A 124 -9.76 5.15 25.39
N ALA A 125 -9.80 6.49 25.42
CA ALA A 125 -10.42 7.23 26.52
C ALA A 125 -11.94 7.02 26.56
N ASP A 126 -12.61 7.10 25.42
CA ASP A 126 -14.07 6.90 25.30
C ASP A 126 -14.49 5.48 25.72
N ASN A 127 -13.67 4.47 25.39
CA ASN A 127 -13.89 3.08 25.78
C ASN A 127 -13.52 2.78 27.26
N GLY A 128 -12.75 3.66 27.92
CA GLY A 128 -12.32 3.51 29.31
C GLY A 128 -13.24 4.20 30.32
N GLU A 129 -14.18 5.02 29.86
CA GLU A 129 -15.22 5.69 30.67
C GLU A 129 -16.53 4.90 30.76
N SER A 130 -16.56 3.64 30.30
CA SER A 130 -17.69 2.71 30.43
C SER A 130 -17.62 1.82 31.68
#